data_AF-A0A672QYY7-F1
#
_entry.id   AF-A0A672QYY7-F1
#
_cell.length_a   1.000
_cell.length_b   1.000
_cell.length_c   1.000
_cell.angle_alpha   90.00
_cell.angle_beta   90.00
_cell.angle_gamma   90.00
#
_symmetry.space_group_name_H-M   'P 1'
#
loop_
_entity.id
_entity.type
_entity.pdbx_description
1 polymer ?
#
loop_
_entity_poly.entity_id
_entity_poly.type
_entity_poly.pdbx_seq_one_letter_code
_entity_poly.pdbx_strand_id
1 'polypeptide(L)'
;MMSRSPERISSYRRHFEDTSTSSYQVRVSSPSPVRRDVGRCRSASYTRKASAVSRSMAVAICLSGGGPGVDLDQASAENREFLNTRTSERQEMIVLNDRLAAYIEKVRSLEQQNKLLEMEIEALKNRYLKPTGLRLLYEEQLQELKRLADHMRVQRVAIDAMAGQLEMMKVKYEEALEMRKKAELDIEAFRPDVDAATAARIALEKQLENLEVELEFLRRVHKEEIEELMKQIYTAHASAADAYSLPDLSSAIKQIQHQYDDIAAKNLQEMDSWYKTKFNDLNNKTSKHVDKRRSVREEIVTAKKDIQNKERDLDSLKTKNEALEAQIRETQEKYRKELEELQARIEALQLELKSSKQRTALLLREYQDLLNVKMALEIEMTTYRKLIEGEDSRIASVMQSMQTMSFMSGSMSVHSAGAAGVAGVADRVAGGPGVGLVNGITGGVGATVDYTQEQAVEMTERKTVLIR
;
A
#
# COMPACT_ATOMS: atom_id res chain seq x y z
N MET A 1 19.92 47.89 57.03
CA MET A 1 21.06 48.43 56.24
C MET A 1 21.23 47.57 55.00
N MET A 2 21.76 48.14 53.90
CA MET A 2 22.44 47.47 52.76
C MET A 2 21.67 46.31 52.10
N SER A 3 21.03 46.40 50.93
CA SER A 3 21.30 47.11 49.65
C SER A 3 22.44 46.52 48.77
N ARG A 4 22.02 45.95 47.63
CA ARG A 4 22.71 45.57 46.36
C ARG A 4 21.64 44.83 45.54
N SER A 5 20.87 45.47 44.67
CA SER A 5 21.16 46.05 43.34
C SER A 5 21.41 44.99 42.25
N PRO A 6 20.79 45.13 41.05
CA PRO A 6 20.79 44.11 40.00
C PRO A 6 21.81 44.39 38.88
N GLU A 7 22.07 43.38 38.05
CA GLU A 7 22.78 43.54 36.76
C GLU A 7 21.87 43.25 35.56
N ARG A 8 22.26 43.79 34.41
CA ARG A 8 21.56 43.83 33.11
C ARG A 8 22.55 43.32 32.03
N ILE A 9 22.33 43.62 30.74
CA ILE A 9 23.27 43.39 29.59
C ILE A 9 23.26 41.92 29.10
N SER A 10 23.18 41.59 27.80
CA SER A 10 22.81 42.38 26.60
C SER A 10 22.31 41.47 25.46
N SER A 11 21.63 42.05 24.49
CA SER A 11 21.36 41.48 23.16
C SER A 11 22.57 41.54 22.23
N TYR A 12 22.55 40.76 21.13
CA TYR A 12 22.61 41.22 19.71
C TYR A 12 23.42 40.31 18.74
N ARG A 13 22.93 40.23 17.48
CA ARG A 13 23.59 39.69 16.25
C ARG A 13 23.79 38.16 16.15
N ARG A 14 23.78 37.55 14.94
CA ARG A 14 23.69 38.09 13.56
C ARG A 14 22.60 37.40 12.71
N HIS A 15 22.05 38.13 11.74
CA HIS A 15 21.51 37.55 10.51
C HIS A 15 22.66 37.29 9.52
N PHE A 16 22.45 36.39 8.57
CA PHE A 16 23.03 36.48 7.23
C PHE A 16 22.00 35.97 6.21
N GLU A 17 21.83 36.71 5.12
CA GLU A 17 20.94 36.38 4.01
C GLU A 17 21.75 35.94 2.79
N ASP A 18 21.09 35.11 1.98
CA ASP A 18 21.06 35.15 0.51
C ASP A 18 22.23 34.77 -0.41
N THR A 19 21.82 33.95 -1.39
CA THR A 19 22.13 34.04 -2.83
C THR A 19 23.55 33.72 -3.32
N SER A 20 23.63 32.63 -4.12
CA SER A 20 24.19 32.71 -5.47
C SER A 20 23.67 31.57 -6.37
N THR A 21 23.31 31.93 -7.60
CA THR A 21 22.93 31.02 -8.68
C THR A 21 24.15 30.49 -9.43
N SER A 22 24.02 29.33 -10.09
CA SER A 22 24.82 29.01 -11.28
C SER A 22 24.02 28.10 -12.22
N SER A 23 24.29 28.19 -13.52
CA SER A 23 23.45 27.60 -14.57
C SER A 23 24.26 26.97 -15.69
N TYR A 24 23.98 25.70 -16.01
CA TYR A 24 24.22 25.05 -17.30
C TYR A 24 23.11 23.98 -17.48
N GLN A 25 22.23 24.08 -18.48
CA GLN A 25 22.37 23.57 -19.87
C GLN A 25 22.45 22.02 -19.98
N VAL A 26 21.77 21.31 -20.92
CA VAL A 26 20.62 21.62 -21.82
C VAL A 26 20.14 20.30 -22.52
N ARG A 27 19.13 20.35 -23.42
CA ARG A 27 18.77 19.36 -24.51
C ARG A 27 17.87 18.11 -24.22
N VAL A 28 16.66 18.15 -24.83
CA VAL A 28 15.83 17.10 -25.52
C VAL A 28 15.74 15.66 -24.94
N SER A 29 14.56 15.07 -24.73
CA SER A 29 13.65 14.62 -25.81
C SER A 29 12.23 14.20 -25.35
N SER A 30 11.26 14.31 -26.26
CA SER A 30 9.95 13.60 -26.23
C SER A 30 10.07 12.25 -27.00
N PRO A 31 9.22 11.23 -26.79
CA PRO A 31 7.78 11.29 -27.14
C PRO A 31 6.79 10.53 -26.23
N SER A 32 5.52 10.54 -26.64
CA SER A 32 4.34 9.94 -25.97
C SER A 32 4.13 8.43 -26.27
N PRO A 33 3.32 7.70 -25.49
CA PRO A 33 3.03 6.28 -25.70
C PRO A 33 1.96 5.98 -26.77
N VAL A 34 1.91 4.73 -27.22
CA VAL A 34 0.91 4.18 -28.17
C VAL A 34 -0.31 3.60 -27.42
N ARG A 35 -1.50 3.67 -28.03
CA ARG A 35 -2.76 3.13 -27.48
C ARG A 35 -2.94 1.62 -27.74
N ARG A 36 -3.88 1.01 -26.99
CA ARG A 36 -4.39 -0.36 -27.24
C ARG A 36 -5.33 -0.40 -28.45
N ASP A 37 -5.29 -1.51 -29.18
CA ASP A 37 -6.37 -2.00 -30.06
C ASP A 37 -7.47 -2.74 -29.28
N VAL A 38 -8.71 -2.70 -29.79
CA VAL A 38 -9.69 -3.81 -29.77
C VAL A 38 -10.56 -3.72 -31.03
N GLY A 39 -10.71 -4.82 -31.79
CA GLY A 39 -11.68 -4.92 -32.89
C GLY A 39 -11.64 -6.28 -33.62
N ARG A 40 -12.77 -7.00 -33.68
CA ARG A 40 -12.91 -8.34 -34.32
C ARG A 40 -14.34 -8.60 -34.84
N CYS A 41 -14.50 -9.06 -36.09
CA CYS A 41 -15.59 -9.89 -36.69
C CYS A 41 -15.52 -9.82 -38.24
N ARG A 42 -16.03 -10.78 -39.06
CA ARG A 42 -16.15 -12.26 -38.93
C ARG A 42 -16.44 -12.89 -40.32
N SER A 43 -15.97 -14.13 -40.58
CA SER A 43 -16.41 -15.02 -41.71
C SER A 43 -16.02 -14.55 -43.14
N ALA A 44 -16.14 -15.33 -44.24
CA ALA A 44 -16.27 -16.80 -44.48
C ALA A 44 -15.74 -17.17 -45.90
N SER A 45 -15.64 -18.46 -46.23
CA SER A 45 -15.08 -18.98 -47.48
C SER A 45 -16.09 -19.70 -48.38
N TYR A 46 -15.85 -19.66 -49.71
CA TYR A 46 -16.44 -20.59 -50.69
C TYR A 46 -15.42 -20.91 -51.80
N THR A 47 -15.43 -22.16 -52.28
CA THR A 47 -14.63 -22.60 -53.42
C THR A 47 -15.47 -23.42 -54.40
N ARG A 48 -15.26 -23.18 -55.70
CA ARG A 48 -15.55 -24.14 -56.78
C ARG A 48 -14.73 -23.74 -58.01
N LYS A 49 -14.20 -24.71 -58.75
CA LYS A 49 -13.46 -24.52 -60.02
C LYS A 49 -14.23 -25.13 -61.18
N ALA A 50 -13.91 -24.66 -62.39
CA ALA A 50 -14.59 -25.01 -63.63
C ALA A 50 -14.03 -26.27 -64.32
N SER A 51 -14.75 -26.73 -65.34
CA SER A 51 -14.23 -27.48 -66.49
C SER A 51 -14.90 -26.96 -67.76
N ALA A 52 -14.28 -27.17 -68.92
CA ALA A 52 -14.70 -26.60 -70.21
C ALA A 52 -15.14 -27.67 -71.21
N VAL A 53 -15.92 -27.28 -72.22
CA VAL A 53 -16.25 -28.10 -73.39
C VAL A 53 -16.15 -27.23 -74.65
N SER A 54 -15.32 -27.65 -75.60
CA SER A 54 -15.19 -26.99 -76.91
C SER A 54 -16.34 -27.36 -77.85
N ARG A 55 -16.72 -26.44 -78.73
CA ARG A 55 -17.57 -26.71 -79.89
C ARG A 55 -16.75 -26.63 -81.17
N SER A 56 -16.92 -27.61 -82.05
CA SER A 56 -16.46 -27.55 -83.44
C SER A 56 -17.68 -27.52 -84.36
N MET A 57 -17.71 -26.59 -85.31
CA MET A 57 -18.71 -26.52 -86.38
C MET A 57 -17.96 -26.57 -87.71
N ALA A 58 -18.28 -27.54 -88.56
CA ALA A 58 -17.82 -27.60 -89.94
C ALA A 58 -18.90 -27.02 -90.85
N VAL A 59 -18.49 -26.21 -91.84
CA VAL A 59 -19.38 -25.70 -92.88
C VAL A 59 -18.92 -26.27 -94.22
N ALA A 60 -19.83 -26.96 -94.91
CA ALA A 60 -19.57 -27.53 -96.22
C ALA A 60 -19.76 -26.49 -97.34
N ILE A 61 -19.01 -26.65 -98.43
CA ILE A 61 -19.16 -25.84 -99.65
C ILE A 61 -20.06 -26.60 -100.63
N CYS A 62 -21.16 -25.99 -101.06
CA CYS A 62 -22.04 -26.49 -102.11
C CYS A 62 -21.95 -25.58 -103.34
N LEU A 63 -21.72 -26.16 -104.52
CA LEU A 63 -21.62 -25.43 -105.79
C LEU A 63 -22.80 -25.78 -106.72
N SER A 64 -23.72 -24.84 -106.88
CA SER A 64 -24.67 -24.74 -107.98
C SER A 64 -25.30 -23.33 -107.97
N GLY A 65 -25.69 -22.72 -109.09
CA GLY A 65 -25.59 -23.18 -110.48
C GLY A 65 -26.79 -22.73 -111.31
N GLY A 66 -26.84 -21.45 -111.71
CA GLY A 66 -27.91 -20.88 -112.53
C GLY A 66 -27.79 -19.37 -112.66
N GLY A 67 -27.92 -18.83 -113.86
CA GLY A 67 -27.86 -17.39 -114.16
C GLY A 67 -29.23 -16.69 -114.09
N PRO A 68 -29.40 -15.49 -114.71
CA PRO A 68 -28.53 -14.84 -115.70
C PRO A 68 -27.93 -13.49 -115.24
N GLY A 69 -26.95 -12.99 -116.00
CA GLY A 69 -26.74 -11.55 -116.16
C GLY A 69 -26.11 -10.78 -114.99
N VAL A 70 -25.42 -11.42 -114.06
CA VAL A 70 -24.47 -10.73 -113.17
C VAL A 70 -23.12 -10.57 -113.87
N ASP A 71 -22.58 -9.35 -113.85
CA ASP A 71 -21.26 -9.03 -114.37
C ASP A 71 -20.18 -9.73 -113.52
N LEU A 72 -19.36 -10.57 -114.17
CA LEU A 72 -18.32 -11.35 -113.51
C LEU A 72 -17.16 -10.50 -113.01
N ASP A 73 -16.87 -9.37 -113.65
CA ASP A 73 -15.80 -8.46 -113.24
C ASP A 73 -16.25 -7.63 -112.04
N GLN A 74 -17.52 -7.18 -112.02
CA GLN A 74 -18.16 -6.56 -110.85
C GLN A 74 -18.16 -7.52 -109.64
N ALA A 75 -18.69 -8.75 -109.81
CA ALA A 75 -18.81 -9.71 -108.72
C ALA A 75 -17.45 -10.25 -108.22
N SER A 76 -16.43 -10.30 -109.08
CA SER A 76 -15.07 -10.67 -108.67
C SER A 76 -14.33 -9.52 -107.99
N ALA A 77 -14.58 -8.26 -108.38
CA ALA A 77 -14.09 -7.08 -107.66
C ALA A 77 -14.67 -7.01 -106.24
N GLU A 78 -15.99 -7.13 -106.09
CA GLU A 78 -16.68 -7.12 -104.78
C GLU A 78 -16.19 -8.26 -103.87
N ASN A 79 -15.98 -9.47 -104.41
CA ASN A 79 -15.41 -10.59 -103.66
C ASN A 79 -13.93 -10.33 -103.28
N ARG A 80 -13.16 -9.65 -104.13
CA ARG A 80 -11.76 -9.27 -103.81
C ARG A 80 -11.70 -8.20 -102.72
N GLU A 81 -12.63 -7.25 -102.70
CA GLU A 81 -12.77 -6.28 -101.62
C GLU A 81 -13.23 -6.94 -100.31
N PHE A 82 -14.20 -7.87 -100.36
CA PHE A 82 -14.62 -8.66 -99.20
C PHE A 82 -13.49 -9.53 -98.63
N LEU A 83 -12.63 -10.10 -99.48
CA LEU A 83 -11.43 -10.79 -99.03
C LEU A 83 -10.43 -9.82 -98.39
N ASN A 84 -10.21 -8.64 -98.97
CA ASN A 84 -9.33 -7.62 -98.42
C ASN A 84 -9.80 -7.12 -97.05
N THR A 85 -11.08 -6.75 -96.89
CA THR A 85 -11.65 -6.30 -95.61
C THR A 85 -11.55 -7.41 -94.56
N ARG A 86 -11.93 -8.64 -94.91
CA ARG A 86 -11.80 -9.81 -94.03
C ARG A 86 -10.33 -10.10 -93.64
N THR A 87 -9.35 -9.78 -94.47
CA THR A 87 -7.93 -9.84 -94.08
C THR A 87 -7.50 -8.68 -93.18
N SER A 88 -8.04 -7.47 -93.36
CA SER A 88 -7.82 -6.34 -92.44
C SER A 88 -8.41 -6.61 -91.05
N GLU A 89 -9.70 -6.98 -90.99
CA GLU A 89 -10.38 -7.39 -89.75
C GLU A 89 -9.63 -8.51 -89.02
N ARG A 90 -9.12 -9.49 -89.77
CA ARG A 90 -8.29 -10.57 -89.21
C ARG A 90 -6.97 -10.04 -88.65
N GLN A 91 -6.31 -9.11 -89.33
CA GLN A 91 -5.04 -8.53 -88.89
C GLN A 91 -5.23 -7.60 -87.68
N GLU A 92 -6.32 -6.82 -87.64
CA GLU A 92 -6.73 -6.02 -86.50
C GLU A 92 -7.08 -6.90 -85.29
N MET A 93 -7.78 -8.02 -85.51
CA MET A 93 -8.02 -9.02 -84.48
C MET A 93 -6.73 -9.72 -84.01
N ILE A 94 -5.72 -9.89 -84.86
CA ILE A 94 -4.39 -10.38 -84.44
C ILE A 94 -3.72 -9.32 -83.54
N VAL A 95 -3.60 -8.08 -83.98
CA VAL A 95 -3.00 -6.98 -83.19
C VAL A 95 -3.74 -6.76 -81.85
N LEU A 96 -5.07 -6.90 -81.83
CA LEU A 96 -5.87 -6.83 -80.61
C LEU A 96 -5.60 -8.02 -79.69
N ASN A 97 -5.48 -9.25 -80.22
CA ASN A 97 -5.13 -10.44 -79.45
C ASN A 97 -3.69 -10.37 -78.91
N ASP A 98 -2.73 -9.87 -79.68
CA ASP A 98 -1.35 -9.65 -79.24
C ASP A 98 -1.28 -8.62 -78.11
N ARG A 99 -2.06 -7.53 -78.23
CA ARG A 99 -2.21 -6.53 -77.15
C ARG A 99 -2.91 -7.10 -75.92
N LEU A 100 -3.92 -7.96 -76.09
CA LEU A 100 -4.56 -8.67 -74.98
C LEU A 100 -3.62 -9.67 -74.32
N ALA A 101 -2.78 -10.38 -75.07
CA ALA A 101 -1.74 -11.25 -74.55
C ALA A 101 -0.73 -10.46 -73.69
N ALA A 102 -0.25 -9.33 -74.20
CA ALA A 102 0.62 -8.43 -73.45
C ALA A 102 -0.04 -7.88 -72.17
N TYR A 103 -1.34 -7.56 -72.19
CA TYR A 103 -2.08 -7.21 -70.97
C TYR A 103 -2.22 -8.39 -70.00
N ILE A 104 -2.50 -9.60 -70.48
CA ILE A 104 -2.59 -10.82 -69.64
C ILE A 104 -1.24 -11.15 -69.00
N GLU A 105 -0.13 -11.02 -69.74
CA GLU A 105 1.22 -11.15 -69.19
C GLU A 105 1.53 -10.07 -68.17
N LYS A 106 1.12 -8.82 -68.43
CA LYS A 106 1.30 -7.73 -67.45
C LYS A 106 0.46 -7.94 -66.18
N VAL A 107 -0.78 -8.46 -66.30
CA VAL A 107 -1.60 -8.84 -65.15
C VAL A 107 -0.94 -9.97 -64.37
N ARG A 108 -0.51 -11.06 -65.01
CA ARG A 108 0.22 -12.17 -64.36
C ARG A 108 1.49 -11.70 -63.66
N SER A 109 2.24 -10.79 -64.28
CA SER A 109 3.42 -10.14 -63.69
C SER A 109 3.08 -9.35 -62.43
N LEU A 110 1.98 -8.58 -62.45
CA LEU A 110 1.49 -7.83 -61.28
C LEU A 110 0.90 -8.73 -60.20
N GLU A 111 0.20 -9.80 -60.55
CA GLU A 111 -0.27 -10.84 -59.60
C GLU A 111 0.91 -11.52 -58.91
N GLN A 112 1.97 -11.86 -59.65
CA GLN A 112 3.20 -12.43 -59.10
C GLN A 112 3.93 -11.44 -58.19
N GLN A 113 4.01 -10.16 -58.56
CA GLN A 113 4.59 -9.10 -57.74
C GLN A 113 3.78 -8.86 -56.45
N ASN A 114 2.46 -8.78 -56.54
CA ASN A 114 1.57 -8.66 -55.37
C ASN A 114 1.74 -9.85 -54.43
N LYS A 115 1.80 -11.08 -54.95
CA LYS A 115 2.02 -12.28 -54.13
C LYS A 115 3.39 -12.29 -53.43
N LEU A 116 4.43 -11.76 -54.07
CA LEU A 116 5.74 -11.57 -53.42
C LEU A 116 5.64 -10.55 -52.27
N LEU A 117 4.97 -9.42 -52.50
CA LEU A 117 4.73 -8.39 -51.47
C LEU A 117 3.86 -8.89 -50.31
N GLU A 118 2.84 -9.71 -50.58
CA GLU A 118 2.02 -10.37 -49.56
C GLU A 118 2.88 -11.28 -48.66
N MET A 119 3.71 -12.14 -49.26
CA MET A 119 4.63 -13.01 -48.50
C MET A 119 5.69 -12.21 -47.72
N GLU A 120 6.19 -11.09 -48.25
CA GLU A 120 7.11 -10.21 -47.53
C GLU A 120 6.42 -9.51 -46.35
N ILE A 121 5.20 -9.00 -46.54
CA ILE A 121 4.37 -8.42 -45.48
C ILE A 121 4.07 -9.46 -44.39
N GLU A 122 3.79 -10.72 -44.75
CA GLU A 122 3.61 -11.81 -43.79
C GLU A 122 4.91 -12.17 -43.06
N ALA A 123 6.06 -12.21 -43.76
CA ALA A 123 7.36 -12.47 -43.14
C ALA A 123 7.74 -11.37 -42.13
N LEU A 124 7.54 -10.09 -42.49
CA LEU A 124 7.76 -8.94 -41.61
C LEU A 124 6.79 -8.97 -40.42
N LYS A 125 5.49 -9.20 -40.63
CA LYS A 125 4.50 -9.37 -39.55
C LYS A 125 4.90 -10.50 -38.59
N ASN A 126 5.33 -11.66 -39.11
CA ASN A 126 5.82 -12.76 -38.29
C ASN A 126 7.06 -12.38 -37.48
N ARG A 127 8.01 -11.61 -38.06
CA ARG A 127 9.24 -11.15 -37.40
C ARG A 127 9.00 -10.13 -36.28
N TYR A 128 7.96 -9.29 -36.39
CA TYR A 128 7.67 -8.25 -35.39
C TYR A 128 6.57 -8.63 -34.37
N LEU A 129 5.59 -9.45 -34.74
CA LEU A 129 4.47 -9.81 -33.86
C LEU A 129 4.77 -11.03 -32.97
N LYS A 130 5.69 -11.92 -33.37
CA LYS A 130 6.17 -13.01 -32.51
C LYS A 130 7.37 -12.48 -31.72
N PRO A 131 7.32 -12.43 -30.37
CA PRO A 131 8.48 -12.07 -29.57
C PRO A 131 9.66 -13.00 -29.90
N THR A 132 10.80 -12.42 -30.31
CA THR A 132 12.02 -13.17 -30.50
C THR A 132 12.53 -13.73 -29.17
N GLY A 133 13.30 -14.82 -29.18
CA GLY A 133 13.69 -15.55 -27.97
C GLY A 133 14.31 -14.67 -26.88
N LEU A 134 15.13 -13.67 -27.26
CA LEU A 134 15.69 -12.71 -26.31
C LEU A 134 14.63 -11.88 -25.58
N ARG A 135 13.54 -11.49 -26.25
CA ARG A 135 12.42 -10.79 -25.62
C ARG A 135 11.64 -11.71 -24.68
N LEU A 136 11.43 -12.97 -25.04
CA LEU A 136 10.79 -13.95 -24.16
C LEU A 136 11.63 -14.19 -22.90
N LEU A 137 12.95 -14.34 -23.02
CA LEU A 137 13.86 -14.49 -21.89
C LEU A 137 13.81 -13.26 -20.94
N TYR A 138 13.76 -12.04 -21.47
CA TYR A 138 13.58 -10.86 -20.62
C TYR A 138 12.17 -10.75 -20.01
N GLU A 139 11.11 -11.16 -20.72
CA GLU A 139 9.75 -11.20 -20.17
C GLU A 139 9.59 -12.28 -19.08
N GLU A 140 10.34 -13.39 -19.17
CA GLU A 140 10.44 -14.44 -18.16
C GLU A 140 11.26 -13.97 -16.94
N GLN A 141 12.46 -13.41 -17.14
CA GLN A 141 13.25 -12.81 -16.05
C GLN A 141 12.49 -11.71 -15.31
N LEU A 142 11.74 -10.88 -16.02
CA LEU A 142 10.89 -9.83 -15.41
C LEU A 142 9.70 -10.42 -14.64
N GLN A 143 9.18 -11.59 -15.02
CA GLN A 143 8.17 -12.30 -14.23
C GLN A 143 8.78 -12.89 -12.96
N GLU A 144 9.99 -13.47 -13.04
CA GLU A 144 10.62 -14.10 -11.89
C GLU A 144 11.11 -13.07 -10.86
N LEU A 145 11.68 -11.94 -11.32
CA LEU A 145 11.98 -10.80 -10.44
C LEU A 145 10.72 -10.25 -9.74
N LYS A 146 9.55 -10.29 -10.39
CA LYS A 146 8.28 -9.93 -9.74
C LYS A 146 7.84 -10.97 -8.72
N ARG A 147 7.93 -12.27 -9.01
CA ARG A 147 7.64 -13.33 -8.04
C ARG A 147 8.53 -13.21 -6.80
N LEU A 148 9.82 -12.97 -7.00
CA LEU A 148 10.78 -12.77 -5.91
C LEU A 148 10.44 -11.52 -5.08
N ALA A 149 10.10 -10.39 -5.73
CA ALA A 149 9.70 -9.18 -5.05
C ALA A 149 8.39 -9.34 -4.24
N ASP A 150 7.37 -10.01 -4.79
CA ASP A 150 6.14 -10.33 -4.06
C ASP A 150 6.38 -11.33 -2.92
N HIS A 151 7.25 -12.32 -3.12
CA HIS A 151 7.65 -13.25 -2.06
C HIS A 151 8.35 -12.53 -0.90
N MET A 152 9.32 -11.66 -1.18
CA MET A 152 9.96 -10.81 -0.18
C MET A 152 8.96 -9.88 0.51
N ARG A 153 7.97 -9.34 -0.22
CA ARG A 153 6.91 -8.50 0.36
C ARG A 153 6.02 -9.29 1.33
N VAL A 154 5.65 -10.52 0.98
CA VAL A 154 4.87 -11.41 1.86
C VAL A 154 5.69 -11.86 3.08
N GLN A 155 6.95 -12.26 2.89
CA GLN A 155 7.86 -12.58 4.00
C GLN A 155 8.00 -11.39 4.96
N ARG A 156 8.21 -10.17 4.45
CA ARG A 156 8.32 -8.97 5.28
C ARG A 156 7.05 -8.73 6.09
N VAL A 157 5.86 -8.80 5.49
CA VAL A 157 4.59 -8.63 6.22
C VAL A 157 4.41 -9.70 7.30
N ALA A 158 4.87 -10.94 7.06
CA ALA A 158 4.87 -11.99 8.07
C ALA A 158 5.86 -11.71 9.23
N ILE A 159 7.06 -11.20 8.92
CA ILE A 159 8.05 -10.78 9.93
C ILE A 159 7.52 -9.60 10.76
N ASP A 160 6.97 -8.57 10.11
CA ASP A 160 6.39 -7.40 10.77
C ASP A 160 5.22 -7.80 11.69
N ALA A 161 4.40 -8.79 11.29
CA ALA A 161 3.33 -9.36 12.11
C ALA A 161 3.85 -10.19 13.29
N MET A 162 4.88 -11.02 13.10
CA MET A 162 5.54 -11.77 14.18
C MET A 162 6.22 -10.85 15.19
N ALA A 163 6.84 -9.76 14.73
CA ALA A 163 7.43 -8.73 15.59
C ALA A 163 6.34 -8.04 16.44
N GLY A 164 5.20 -7.68 15.84
CA GLY A 164 4.06 -7.14 16.58
C GLY A 164 3.49 -8.12 17.62
N GLN A 165 3.42 -9.42 17.30
CA GLN A 165 3.02 -10.46 18.26
C GLN A 165 4.03 -10.59 19.41
N LEU A 166 5.34 -10.57 19.13
CA LEU A 166 6.39 -10.61 20.14
C LEU A 166 6.29 -9.40 21.08
N GLU A 167 6.09 -8.18 20.55
CA GLU A 167 5.97 -6.97 21.36
C GLU A 167 4.74 -7.01 22.28
N MET A 168 3.58 -7.46 21.77
CA MET A 168 2.39 -7.68 22.60
C MET A 168 2.62 -8.71 23.72
N MET A 169 3.51 -9.69 23.53
CA MET A 169 3.86 -10.65 24.58
C MET A 169 4.88 -10.10 25.58
N LYS A 170 5.81 -9.23 25.15
CA LYS A 170 6.69 -8.50 26.08
C LYS A 170 5.88 -7.61 27.02
N VAL A 171 4.97 -6.79 26.48
CA VAL A 171 4.14 -5.88 27.30
C VAL A 171 3.35 -6.67 28.36
N LYS A 172 2.71 -7.78 27.98
CA LYS A 172 2.00 -8.66 28.93
C LYS A 172 2.92 -9.30 29.96
N TYR A 173 4.16 -9.63 29.59
CA TYR A 173 5.16 -10.15 30.52
C TYR A 173 5.63 -9.08 31.51
N GLU A 174 5.86 -7.86 31.05
CA GLU A 174 6.22 -6.71 31.89
C GLU A 174 5.09 -6.31 32.84
N GLU A 175 3.83 -6.27 32.35
CA GLU A 175 2.63 -6.09 33.17
C GLU A 175 2.52 -7.16 34.26
N ALA A 176 2.69 -8.45 33.90
CA ALA A 176 2.66 -9.56 34.86
C ALA A 176 3.82 -9.49 35.87
N LEU A 177 5.00 -9.03 35.46
CA LEU A 177 6.18 -8.86 36.31
C LEU A 177 5.97 -7.70 37.31
N GLU A 178 5.41 -6.57 36.88
CA GLU A 178 5.03 -5.47 37.78
C GLU A 178 3.89 -5.85 38.74
N MET A 179 2.92 -6.64 38.29
CA MET A 179 1.89 -7.18 39.19
C MET A 179 2.47 -8.18 40.20
N ARG A 180 3.48 -8.99 39.81
CA ARG A 180 4.20 -9.86 40.74
C ARG A 180 4.98 -9.06 41.79
N LYS A 181 5.71 -8.02 41.38
CA LYS A 181 6.42 -7.11 42.29
C LYS A 181 5.49 -6.46 43.30
N LYS A 182 4.31 -5.99 42.88
CA LYS A 182 3.30 -5.42 43.77
C LYS A 182 2.86 -6.45 44.82
N ALA A 183 2.49 -7.65 44.40
CA ALA A 183 2.11 -8.72 45.33
C ALA A 183 3.26 -9.11 46.28
N GLU A 184 4.52 -9.12 45.82
CA GLU A 184 5.70 -9.35 46.68
C GLU A 184 5.89 -8.23 47.73
N LEU A 185 5.68 -6.97 47.34
CA LEU A 185 5.71 -5.83 48.26
C LEU A 185 4.54 -5.85 49.25
N ASP A 186 3.33 -6.20 48.81
CA ASP A 186 2.16 -6.33 49.67
C ASP A 186 2.36 -7.46 50.71
N ILE A 187 2.94 -8.60 50.30
CA ILE A 187 3.29 -9.71 51.20
C ILE A 187 4.29 -9.28 52.28
N GLU A 188 5.37 -8.59 51.89
CA GLU A 188 6.37 -8.12 52.86
C GLU A 188 5.83 -6.96 53.73
N ALA A 189 4.85 -6.20 53.25
CA ALA A 189 4.15 -5.17 54.03
C ALA A 189 3.18 -5.75 55.07
N PHE A 190 2.49 -6.87 54.77
CA PHE A 190 1.64 -7.57 55.74
C PHE A 190 2.42 -8.43 56.76
N ARG A 191 3.68 -8.75 56.47
CA ARG A 191 4.57 -9.52 57.36
C ARG A 191 4.66 -8.95 58.79
N PRO A 192 4.97 -7.66 59.02
CA PRO A 192 4.98 -7.10 60.38
C PRO A 192 3.62 -7.12 61.07
N ASP A 193 2.50 -7.08 60.34
CA ASP A 193 1.16 -7.21 60.94
C ASP A 193 0.90 -8.64 61.42
N VAL A 194 1.38 -9.66 60.69
CA VAL A 194 1.33 -11.07 61.12
C VAL A 194 2.26 -11.31 62.33
N ASP A 195 3.46 -10.74 62.32
CA ASP A 195 4.39 -10.83 63.45
C ASP A 195 3.84 -10.10 64.70
N ALA A 196 3.18 -8.95 64.53
CA ALA A 196 2.50 -8.24 65.61
C ALA A 196 1.28 -9.00 66.14
N ALA A 197 0.46 -9.59 65.26
CA ALA A 197 -0.71 -10.38 65.64
C ALA A 197 -0.31 -11.67 66.38
N THR A 198 0.75 -12.36 65.94
CA THR A 198 1.27 -13.55 66.63
C THR A 198 1.91 -13.21 67.97
N ALA A 199 2.68 -12.11 68.06
CA ALA A 199 3.20 -11.62 69.34
C ALA A 199 2.08 -11.23 70.33
N ALA A 200 1.01 -10.59 69.85
CA ALA A 200 -0.18 -10.29 70.67
C ALA A 200 -0.90 -11.56 71.13
N ARG A 201 -1.01 -12.58 70.26
CA ARG A 201 -1.59 -13.88 70.62
C ARG A 201 -0.79 -14.56 71.73
N ILE A 202 0.53 -14.63 71.60
CA ILE A 202 1.44 -15.22 72.60
C ILE A 202 1.38 -14.45 73.94
N ALA A 203 1.25 -13.12 73.89
CA ALA A 203 1.09 -12.31 75.10
C ALA A 203 -0.23 -12.59 75.84
N LEU A 204 -1.32 -12.84 75.11
CA LEU A 204 -2.62 -13.22 75.67
C LEU A 204 -2.63 -14.67 76.17
N GLU A 205 -2.01 -15.60 75.44
CA GLU A 205 -1.81 -17.00 75.85
C GLU A 205 -1.09 -17.05 77.20
N LYS A 206 0.02 -16.31 77.35
CA LYS A 206 0.74 -16.21 78.62
C LYS A 206 -0.04 -15.51 79.75
N GLN A 207 -0.90 -14.54 79.42
CA GLN A 207 -1.78 -13.92 80.43
C GLN A 207 -2.84 -14.92 80.93
N LEU A 208 -3.37 -15.76 80.04
CA LEU A 208 -4.29 -16.83 80.39
C LEU A 208 -3.60 -17.88 81.28
N GLU A 209 -2.42 -18.38 80.89
CA GLU A 209 -1.60 -19.31 81.71
C GLU A 209 -1.34 -18.76 83.13
N ASN A 210 -0.95 -17.48 83.23
CA ASN A 210 -0.72 -16.83 84.53
C ASN A 210 -2.01 -16.78 85.39
N LEU A 211 -3.15 -16.44 84.79
CA LEU A 211 -4.45 -16.37 85.48
C LEU A 211 -4.96 -17.76 85.90
N GLU A 212 -4.68 -18.80 85.13
CA GLU A 212 -4.99 -20.19 85.52
C GLU A 212 -4.15 -20.61 86.73
N VAL A 213 -2.85 -20.32 86.74
CA VAL A 213 -1.97 -20.57 87.90
C VAL A 213 -2.40 -19.77 89.14
N GLU A 214 -2.81 -18.51 88.97
CA GLU A 214 -3.33 -17.68 90.06
C GLU A 214 -4.66 -18.22 90.62
N LEU A 215 -5.58 -18.65 89.74
CA LEU A 215 -6.83 -19.31 90.14
C LEU A 215 -6.59 -20.63 90.86
N GLU A 216 -5.62 -21.45 90.44
CA GLU A 216 -5.24 -22.65 91.17
C GLU A 216 -4.61 -22.32 92.53
N PHE A 217 -3.75 -21.31 92.61
CA PHE A 217 -3.15 -20.86 93.87
C PHE A 217 -4.22 -20.39 94.86
N LEU A 218 -5.13 -19.51 94.44
CA LEU A 218 -6.27 -19.06 95.26
C LEU A 218 -7.17 -20.23 95.68
N ARG A 219 -7.38 -21.24 94.82
CA ARG A 219 -8.14 -22.46 95.18
C ARG A 219 -7.43 -23.32 96.22
N ARG A 220 -6.10 -23.40 96.21
CA ARG A 220 -5.32 -24.08 97.27
C ARG A 220 -5.39 -23.30 98.58
N VAL A 221 -5.07 -22.00 98.55
CA VAL A 221 -5.08 -21.12 99.73
C VAL A 221 -6.45 -21.11 100.40
N HIS A 222 -7.54 -20.82 99.67
CA HIS A 222 -8.88 -20.85 100.27
C HIS A 222 -9.26 -22.22 100.85
N LYS A 223 -8.77 -23.34 100.29
CA LYS A 223 -9.02 -24.67 100.84
C LYS A 223 -8.23 -24.88 102.15
N GLU A 224 -6.97 -24.47 102.17
CA GLU A 224 -6.10 -24.54 103.35
C GLU A 224 -6.61 -23.62 104.47
N GLU A 225 -7.04 -22.40 104.14
CA GLU A 225 -7.70 -21.46 105.05
C GLU A 225 -9.03 -22.01 105.59
N ILE A 226 -9.88 -22.64 104.76
CA ILE A 226 -11.12 -23.29 105.24
C ILE A 226 -10.77 -24.44 106.19
N GLU A 227 -9.80 -25.28 105.84
CA GLU A 227 -9.35 -26.36 106.73
C GLU A 227 -8.72 -25.82 108.02
N GLU A 228 -8.01 -24.70 107.99
CA GLU A 228 -7.46 -24.07 109.20
C GLU A 228 -8.53 -23.39 110.04
N LEU A 229 -9.43 -22.59 109.47
CA LEU A 229 -10.55 -21.99 110.18
C LEU A 229 -11.47 -23.05 110.80
N MET A 230 -11.68 -24.20 110.13
CA MET A 230 -12.38 -25.33 110.74
C MET A 230 -11.59 -25.88 111.95
N LYS A 231 -10.27 -26.11 111.84
CA LYS A 231 -9.42 -26.51 112.98
C LYS A 231 -9.50 -25.49 114.12
N GLN A 232 -9.39 -24.20 113.81
CA GLN A 232 -9.48 -23.09 114.76
C GLN A 232 -10.84 -23.03 115.47
N ILE A 233 -11.95 -23.26 114.76
CA ILE A 233 -13.30 -23.36 115.35
C ILE A 233 -13.38 -24.55 116.32
N TYR A 234 -12.86 -25.73 115.94
CA TYR A 234 -12.82 -26.89 116.85
C TYR A 234 -11.92 -26.63 118.08
N THR A 235 -10.76 -25.97 117.93
CA THR A 235 -9.88 -25.65 119.06
C THR A 235 -10.43 -24.51 119.92
N ALA A 236 -11.09 -23.51 119.36
CA ALA A 236 -11.73 -22.43 120.12
C ALA A 236 -12.91 -22.96 120.95
N HIS A 237 -13.70 -23.88 120.39
CA HIS A 237 -14.73 -24.63 121.13
C HIS A 237 -14.10 -25.49 122.26
N ALA A 238 -12.85 -25.92 122.14
CA ALA A 238 -12.14 -26.72 123.14
C ALA A 238 -11.30 -25.89 124.15
N SER A 239 -11.07 -24.60 123.91
CA SER A 239 -10.07 -23.78 124.63
C SER A 239 -10.63 -22.49 125.25
N ALA A 240 -11.95 -22.37 125.38
CA ALA A 240 -12.60 -21.21 126.01
C ALA A 240 -12.50 -21.23 127.56
N ALA A 241 -11.26 -21.22 128.09
CA ALA A 241 -10.98 -21.13 129.53
C ALA A 241 -9.64 -20.39 129.81
N ASP A 242 -9.76 -19.24 130.48
CA ASP A 242 -8.80 -18.53 131.35
C ASP A 242 -7.28 -18.64 131.10
N ALA A 243 -6.64 -17.51 130.74
CA ALA A 243 -6.03 -16.61 131.72
C ALA A 243 -5.07 -15.58 131.07
N TYR A 244 -5.19 -14.30 131.43
CA TYR A 244 -4.24 -13.25 131.03
C TYR A 244 -3.12 -13.08 132.08
N SER A 245 -1.89 -12.89 131.62
CA SER A 245 -0.83 -12.23 132.39
C SER A 245 -0.20 -11.12 131.55
N LEU A 246 -0.08 -9.91 132.11
CA LEU A 246 0.54 -8.77 131.42
C LEU A 246 2.07 -8.81 131.63
N PRO A 247 2.89 -8.86 130.57
CA PRO A 247 4.30 -8.45 130.63
C PRO A 247 4.42 -6.93 130.85
N ASP A 248 5.64 -6.43 131.09
CA ASP A 248 5.87 -4.98 131.24
C ASP A 248 5.47 -4.22 129.97
N LEU A 249 4.31 -3.55 130.08
CA LEU A 249 3.68 -2.82 129.00
C LEU A 249 4.46 -1.55 128.63
N SER A 250 5.32 -1.00 129.50
CA SER A 250 5.97 0.29 129.28
C SER A 250 7.05 0.24 128.20
N SER A 251 7.88 -0.81 128.20
CA SER A 251 8.87 -1.02 127.13
C SER A 251 8.20 -1.36 125.81
N ALA A 252 7.19 -2.25 125.83
CA ALA A 252 6.41 -2.62 124.66
C ALA A 252 5.70 -1.41 124.02
N ILE A 253 5.03 -0.56 124.80
CA ILE A 253 4.39 0.67 124.29
C ILE A 253 5.39 1.58 123.60
N LYS A 254 6.58 1.81 124.17
CA LYS A 254 7.61 2.67 123.57
C LYS A 254 8.14 2.11 122.26
N GLN A 255 8.35 0.79 122.19
CA GLN A 255 8.80 0.12 120.96
C GLN A 255 7.70 0.12 119.89
N ILE A 256 6.44 -0.05 120.28
CA ILE A 256 5.27 0.06 119.40
C ILE A 256 5.10 1.51 118.89
N GLN A 257 5.27 2.52 119.75
CA GLN A 257 5.27 3.93 119.35
C GLN A 257 6.36 4.23 118.31
N HIS A 258 7.61 3.81 118.56
CA HIS A 258 8.71 3.97 117.59
C HIS A 258 8.40 3.28 116.26
N GLN A 259 7.80 2.08 116.28
CA GLN A 259 7.40 1.41 115.04
C GLN A 259 6.24 2.11 114.32
N TYR A 260 5.27 2.69 115.02
CA TYR A 260 4.25 3.54 114.40
C TYR A 260 4.84 4.82 113.80
N ASP A 261 5.80 5.47 114.47
CA ASP A 261 6.50 6.65 113.95
C ASP A 261 7.33 6.29 112.70
N ASP A 262 8.07 5.17 112.73
CA ASP A 262 8.80 4.62 111.57
C ASP A 262 7.86 4.31 110.38
N ILE A 263 6.71 3.68 110.65
CA ILE A 263 5.73 3.31 109.62
C ILE A 263 5.06 4.57 109.05
N ALA A 264 4.73 5.56 109.87
CA ALA A 264 4.18 6.83 109.43
C ALA A 264 5.19 7.62 108.57
N ALA A 265 6.47 7.66 108.97
CA ALA A 265 7.53 8.29 108.21
C ALA A 265 7.77 7.61 106.85
N LYS A 266 7.81 6.26 106.82
CA LYS A 266 7.94 5.49 105.58
C LYS A 266 6.75 5.68 104.66
N ASN A 267 5.53 5.59 105.18
CA ASN A 267 4.30 5.82 104.41
C ASN A 267 4.29 7.23 103.77
N LEU A 268 4.67 8.27 104.53
CA LEU A 268 4.79 9.63 104.00
C LEU A 268 5.84 9.75 102.89
N GLN A 269 7.00 9.10 103.03
CA GLN A 269 8.06 9.08 102.02
C GLN A 269 7.64 8.29 100.77
N GLU A 270 7.03 7.12 100.94
CA GLU A 270 6.48 6.28 99.87
C GLU A 270 5.41 7.05 99.09
N MET A 271 4.46 7.69 99.79
CA MET A 271 3.43 8.54 99.22
C MET A 271 4.01 9.71 98.39
N ASP A 272 4.98 10.46 98.92
CA ASP A 272 5.66 11.55 98.20
C ASP A 272 6.41 11.03 96.96
N SER A 273 7.14 9.91 97.08
CA SER A 273 7.82 9.27 95.95
C SER A 273 6.85 8.76 94.88
N TRP A 274 5.68 8.26 95.28
CA TRP A 274 4.61 7.80 94.40
C TRP A 274 3.98 8.98 93.66
N TYR A 275 3.65 10.07 94.36
CA TYR A 275 3.14 11.30 93.72
C TYR A 275 4.14 11.90 92.75
N LYS A 276 5.43 12.00 93.12
CA LYS A 276 6.51 12.45 92.22
C LYS A 276 6.63 11.54 90.99
N THR A 277 6.56 10.22 91.17
CA THR A 277 6.60 9.26 90.06
C THR A 277 5.40 9.39 89.13
N LYS A 278 4.17 9.54 89.68
CA LYS A 278 2.95 9.74 88.89
C LYS A 278 2.95 11.08 88.17
N PHE A 279 3.40 12.16 88.80
CA PHE A 279 3.53 13.47 88.17
C PHE A 279 4.54 13.42 87.02
N ASN A 280 5.70 12.80 87.23
CA ASN A 280 6.71 12.63 86.19
C ASN A 280 6.23 11.74 85.02
N ASP A 281 5.49 10.66 85.30
CA ASP A 281 4.87 9.82 84.26
C ASP A 281 3.85 10.60 83.42
N LEU A 282 2.94 11.36 84.06
CA LEU A 282 1.97 12.21 83.37
C LEU A 282 2.64 13.33 82.55
N ASN A 283 3.68 13.97 83.09
CA ASN A 283 4.44 15.00 82.39
C ASN A 283 5.20 14.42 81.19
N ASN A 284 5.86 13.26 81.36
CA ASN A 284 6.58 12.56 80.29
C ASN A 284 5.64 12.09 79.18
N LYS A 285 4.44 11.58 79.52
CA LYS A 285 3.38 11.27 78.55
C LYS A 285 2.94 12.53 77.81
N THR A 286 2.69 13.62 78.53
CA THR A 286 2.27 14.90 77.95
C THR A 286 3.31 15.45 76.97
N SER A 287 4.60 15.47 77.32
CA SER A 287 5.67 15.86 76.40
C SER A 287 5.67 14.97 75.16
N LYS A 288 5.71 13.65 75.32
CA LYS A 288 5.69 12.70 74.19
C LYS A 288 4.47 12.89 73.27
N HIS A 289 3.31 13.31 73.79
CA HIS A 289 2.15 13.67 72.97
C HIS A 289 2.27 15.06 72.30
N VAL A 290 2.97 16.02 72.87
CA VAL A 290 3.34 17.28 72.21
C VAL A 290 4.34 17.00 71.08
N ASP A 291 5.39 16.24 71.35
CA ASP A 291 6.48 15.93 70.43
C ASP A 291 5.99 15.11 69.22
N LYS A 292 5.13 14.09 69.45
CA LYS A 292 4.46 13.35 68.35
C LYS A 292 3.58 14.26 67.49
N ARG A 293 2.79 15.17 68.09
CA ARG A 293 1.98 16.14 67.33
C ARG A 293 2.84 17.15 66.58
N ARG A 294 4.08 17.40 67.02
CA ARG A 294 5.05 18.24 66.34
C ARG A 294 5.61 17.55 65.11
N SER A 295 6.09 16.30 65.25
CA SER A 295 6.58 15.46 64.14
C SER A 295 5.55 15.37 63.02
N VAL A 296 4.32 14.93 63.33
CA VAL A 296 3.22 14.82 62.36
C VAL A 296 2.90 16.16 61.68
N ARG A 297 3.05 17.30 62.38
CA ARG A 297 2.84 18.62 61.79
C ARG A 297 3.97 19.03 60.84
N GLU A 298 5.21 18.65 61.15
CA GLU A 298 6.38 18.89 60.31
C GLU A 298 6.36 17.97 59.07
N GLU A 299 5.95 16.70 59.23
CA GLU A 299 5.67 15.74 58.14
C GLU A 299 4.55 16.24 57.19
N ILE A 300 3.46 16.80 57.72
CA ILE A 300 2.40 17.42 56.90
C ILE A 300 2.92 18.65 56.13
N VAL A 301 3.90 19.39 56.66
CA VAL A 301 4.50 20.55 55.99
C VAL A 301 5.50 20.12 54.91
N THR A 302 6.31 19.09 55.12
CA THR A 302 7.19 18.54 54.08
C THR A 302 6.39 17.91 52.96
N ALA A 303 5.40 17.05 53.26
CA ALA A 303 4.52 16.45 52.26
C ALA A 303 3.80 17.52 51.41
N LYS A 304 3.31 18.61 52.01
CA LYS A 304 2.72 19.74 51.25
C LYS A 304 3.73 20.46 50.37
N LYS A 305 4.97 20.64 50.83
CA LYS A 305 6.04 21.23 50.02
C LYS A 305 6.37 20.35 48.81
N ASP A 306 6.41 19.03 49.01
CA ASP A 306 6.75 18.07 47.96
C ASP A 306 5.62 17.88 46.96
N ILE A 307 4.35 17.92 47.38
CA ILE A 307 3.19 18.06 46.47
C ILE A 307 3.36 19.29 45.58
N GLN A 308 3.62 20.48 46.15
CA GLN A 308 3.83 21.69 45.35
C GLN A 308 5.06 21.62 44.44
N ASN A 309 6.10 20.89 44.81
CA ASN A 309 7.24 20.66 43.93
C ASN A 309 6.84 19.76 42.76
N LYS A 310 6.07 18.70 43.01
CA LYS A 310 5.56 17.80 41.97
C LYS A 310 4.53 18.45 41.04
N GLU A 311 3.72 19.38 41.55
CA GLU A 311 2.84 20.24 40.74
C GLU A 311 3.67 21.10 39.76
N ARG A 312 4.72 21.77 40.25
CA ARG A 312 5.64 22.57 39.42
C ARG A 312 6.41 21.71 38.42
N ASP A 313 6.88 20.53 38.83
CA ASP A 313 7.52 19.55 37.93
C ASP A 313 6.56 19.18 36.79
N LEU A 314 5.30 18.85 37.13
CA LEU A 314 4.23 18.51 36.17
C LEU A 314 3.97 19.64 35.19
N ASP A 315 3.78 20.86 35.65
CA ASP A 315 3.52 22.01 34.77
C ASP A 315 4.74 22.35 33.90
N SER A 316 5.96 22.14 34.40
CA SER A 316 7.18 22.22 33.59
C SER A 316 7.29 21.13 32.53
N LEU A 317 6.61 19.98 32.70
CA LEU A 317 6.58 18.87 31.75
C LEU A 317 5.44 19.05 30.73
N LYS A 318 4.26 19.54 31.16
CA LYS A 318 3.15 19.94 30.28
C LYS A 318 3.63 20.98 29.27
N THR A 319 4.21 22.08 29.74
CA THR A 319 4.71 23.17 28.88
C THR A 319 5.82 22.73 27.92
N LYS A 320 6.69 21.78 28.33
CA LYS A 320 7.66 21.15 27.41
C LYS A 320 6.98 20.28 26.36
N ASN A 321 5.97 19.50 26.75
CA ASN A 321 5.23 18.65 25.81
C ASN A 321 4.42 19.48 24.81
N GLU A 322 3.70 20.51 25.26
CA GLU A 322 2.99 21.48 24.42
C GLU A 322 3.93 22.15 23.41
N ALA A 323 5.15 22.49 23.81
CA ALA A 323 6.18 23.04 22.92
C ALA A 323 6.69 22.02 21.89
N LEU A 324 6.89 20.76 22.27
CA LEU A 324 7.27 19.68 21.35
C LEU A 324 6.13 19.35 20.38
N GLU A 325 4.89 19.30 20.83
CA GLU A 325 3.69 19.14 20.00
C GLU A 325 3.48 20.33 19.05
N ALA A 326 3.85 21.55 19.46
CA ALA A 326 3.88 22.71 18.57
C ALA A 326 4.99 22.57 17.51
N GLN A 327 6.20 22.16 17.88
CA GLN A 327 7.31 21.94 16.95
C GLN A 327 7.01 20.81 15.94
N ILE A 328 6.37 19.72 16.38
CA ILE A 328 5.90 18.63 15.51
C ILE A 328 4.86 19.15 14.51
N ARG A 329 3.86 19.92 14.96
CA ARG A 329 2.88 20.53 14.05
C ARG A 329 3.52 21.54 13.08
N GLU A 330 4.45 22.36 13.53
CA GLU A 330 5.14 23.34 12.68
C GLU A 330 6.00 22.66 11.60
N THR A 331 6.72 21.58 11.95
CA THR A 331 7.52 20.80 11.00
C THR A 331 6.66 20.00 10.03
N GLN A 332 5.56 19.40 10.49
CA GLN A 332 4.56 18.76 9.62
C GLN A 332 3.94 19.76 8.64
N GLU A 333 3.60 20.98 9.09
CA GLU A 333 3.04 22.04 8.26
C GLU A 333 4.05 22.60 7.24
N LYS A 334 5.35 22.63 7.57
CA LYS A 334 6.43 22.94 6.62
C LYS A 334 6.54 21.87 5.54
N TYR A 335 6.64 20.59 5.91
CA TYR A 335 6.67 19.50 4.93
C TYR A 335 5.40 19.41 4.09
N ARG A 336 4.22 19.75 4.64
CA ARG A 336 2.97 19.83 3.87
C ARG A 336 3.07 20.91 2.77
N LYS A 337 3.59 22.10 3.10
CA LYS A 337 3.80 23.19 2.13
C LYS A 337 4.85 22.82 1.08
N GLU A 338 5.97 22.24 1.48
CA GLU A 338 7.00 21.74 0.54
C GLU A 338 6.42 20.71 -0.44
N LEU A 339 5.57 19.79 0.03
CA LEU A 339 4.86 18.84 -0.83
C LEU A 339 3.83 19.51 -1.76
N GLU A 340 3.10 20.51 -1.28
CA GLU A 340 2.13 21.27 -2.09
C GLU A 340 2.84 22.12 -3.16
N GLU A 341 3.98 22.74 -2.85
CA GLU A 341 4.83 23.48 -3.80
C GLU A 341 5.45 22.54 -4.85
N LEU A 342 5.97 21.37 -4.44
CA LEU A 342 6.49 20.36 -5.35
C LEU A 342 5.40 19.79 -6.26
N GLN A 343 4.20 19.54 -5.74
CA GLN A 343 3.05 19.09 -6.52
C GLN A 343 2.61 20.15 -7.53
N ALA A 344 2.49 21.42 -7.13
CA ALA A 344 2.20 22.53 -8.03
C ALA A 344 3.29 22.69 -9.12
N ARG A 345 4.57 22.46 -8.78
CA ARG A 345 5.67 22.46 -9.74
C ARG A 345 5.58 21.31 -10.74
N ILE A 346 5.19 20.12 -10.30
CA ILE A 346 4.92 18.96 -11.16
C ILE A 346 3.76 19.27 -12.13
N GLU A 347 2.66 19.86 -11.63
CA GLU A 347 1.50 20.21 -12.45
C GLU A 347 1.82 21.29 -13.49
N ALA A 348 2.60 22.31 -13.12
CA ALA A 348 3.11 23.31 -14.07
C ALA A 348 3.95 22.69 -15.19
N LEU A 349 4.88 21.78 -14.86
CA LEU A 349 5.69 21.05 -15.84
C LEU A 349 4.85 20.11 -16.72
N GLN A 350 3.80 19.49 -16.17
CA GLN A 350 2.84 18.71 -16.97
C GLN A 350 2.04 19.60 -17.93
N LEU A 351 1.67 20.81 -17.52
CA LEU A 351 0.97 21.78 -18.37
C LEU A 351 1.88 22.27 -19.51
N GLU A 352 3.13 22.60 -19.20
CA GLU A 352 4.15 22.96 -20.20
C GLU A 352 4.37 21.82 -21.21
N LEU A 353 4.49 20.58 -20.73
CA LEU A 353 4.65 19.40 -21.59
C LEU A 353 3.43 19.15 -22.49
N LYS A 354 2.20 19.36 -21.99
CA LYS A 354 0.97 19.30 -22.79
C LYS A 354 0.97 20.39 -23.87
N SER A 355 1.31 21.63 -23.49
CA SER A 355 1.36 22.80 -24.37
C SER A 355 2.45 22.66 -25.46
N SER A 356 3.61 22.10 -25.12
CA SER A 356 4.69 21.80 -26.06
C SER A 356 4.25 20.75 -27.09
N LYS A 357 3.65 19.63 -26.63
CA LYS A 357 3.09 18.59 -27.52
C LYS A 357 2.00 19.11 -28.46
N GLN A 358 1.16 20.04 -27.99
CA GLN A 358 0.17 20.73 -28.83
C GLN A 358 0.83 21.55 -29.94
N ARG A 359 1.85 22.37 -29.63
CA ARG A 359 2.61 23.12 -30.66
C ARG A 359 3.27 22.18 -31.67
N THR A 360 3.89 21.09 -31.23
CA THR A 360 4.50 20.10 -32.14
C THR A 360 3.46 19.46 -33.07
N ALA A 361 2.26 19.17 -32.57
CA ALA A 361 1.17 18.61 -33.39
C ALA A 361 0.61 19.62 -34.41
N LEU A 362 0.54 20.91 -34.07
CA LEU A 362 0.17 21.97 -35.00
C LEU A 362 1.23 22.14 -36.10
N LEU A 363 2.51 22.26 -35.74
CA LEU A 363 3.62 22.34 -36.70
C LEU A 363 3.64 21.13 -37.65
N LEU A 364 3.46 19.90 -37.14
CA LEU A 364 3.38 18.70 -37.98
C LEU A 364 2.22 18.76 -38.99
N ARG A 365 1.10 19.37 -38.62
CA ARG A 365 -0.02 19.60 -39.54
C ARG A 365 0.34 20.65 -40.59
N GLU A 366 0.89 21.78 -40.18
CA GLU A 366 1.33 22.87 -41.08
C GLU A 366 2.37 22.38 -42.10
N TYR A 367 3.31 21.53 -41.69
CA TYR A 367 4.25 20.86 -42.60
C TYR A 367 3.57 19.91 -43.58
N GLN A 368 2.55 19.14 -43.15
CA GLN A 368 1.80 18.27 -44.05
C GLN A 368 0.94 19.07 -45.04
N ASP A 369 0.28 20.14 -44.59
CA ASP A 369 -0.53 21.00 -45.44
C ASP A 369 0.36 21.75 -46.46
N LEU A 370 1.56 22.20 -46.07
CA LEU A 370 2.57 22.74 -46.99
C LEU A 370 3.12 21.69 -47.98
N LEU A 371 3.34 20.46 -47.53
CA LEU A 371 3.75 19.34 -48.40
C LEU A 371 2.67 19.02 -49.44
N ASN A 372 1.39 19.05 -49.05
CA ASN A 372 0.25 18.86 -49.95
C ASN A 372 0.22 19.94 -51.05
N VAL A 373 0.43 21.22 -50.68
CA VAL A 373 0.55 22.34 -51.64
C VAL A 373 1.76 22.15 -52.56
N LYS A 374 2.92 21.78 -52.01
CA LYS A 374 4.14 21.50 -52.78
C LYS A 374 3.93 20.38 -53.81
N MET A 375 3.20 19.32 -53.44
CA MET A 375 2.84 18.24 -54.37
C MET A 375 1.84 18.68 -55.44
N ALA A 376 0.87 19.54 -55.11
CA ALA A 376 -0.04 20.13 -56.10
C ALA A 376 0.71 20.99 -57.13
N LEU A 377 1.64 21.84 -56.67
CA LEU A 377 2.51 22.64 -57.54
C LEU A 377 3.45 21.78 -58.38
N GLU A 378 3.92 20.63 -57.89
CA GLU A 378 4.67 19.67 -58.71
C GLU A 378 3.80 19.03 -59.80
N ILE A 379 2.55 18.69 -59.50
CA ILE A 379 1.58 18.21 -60.50
C ILE A 379 1.36 19.29 -61.56
N GLU A 380 1.08 20.54 -61.16
CA GLU A 380 0.92 21.69 -62.06
C GLU A 380 2.17 21.91 -62.93
N MET A 381 3.38 21.88 -62.36
CA MET A 381 4.61 21.95 -63.17
C MET A 381 4.71 20.82 -64.19
N THR A 382 4.26 19.61 -63.89
CA THR A 382 4.25 18.51 -64.86
C THR A 382 3.14 18.62 -65.92
N THR A 383 1.98 19.22 -65.61
CA THR A 383 0.94 19.46 -66.61
C THR A 383 1.29 20.63 -67.52
N TYR A 384 1.86 21.71 -66.98
CA TYR A 384 2.41 22.81 -67.80
C TYR A 384 3.54 22.33 -68.70
N ARG A 385 4.49 21.51 -68.21
CA ARG A 385 5.52 20.90 -69.06
C ARG A 385 4.93 20.06 -70.18
N LYS A 386 3.97 19.17 -69.89
CA LYS A 386 3.29 18.36 -70.93
C LYS A 386 2.53 19.19 -71.95
N LEU A 387 1.95 20.32 -71.55
CA LEU A 387 1.28 21.24 -72.45
C LEU A 387 2.28 21.94 -73.38
N ILE A 388 3.43 22.37 -72.83
CA ILE A 388 4.54 22.93 -73.61
C ILE A 388 5.15 21.87 -74.54
N GLU A 389 5.44 20.65 -74.06
CA GLU A 389 5.91 19.52 -74.87
C GLU A 389 4.93 19.14 -75.99
N GLY A 390 3.62 19.27 -75.75
CA GLY A 390 2.56 19.10 -76.76
C GLY A 390 2.51 20.23 -77.79
N GLU A 391 2.73 21.48 -77.37
CA GLU A 391 2.85 22.63 -78.27
C GLU A 391 4.16 22.59 -79.08
N ASP A 392 5.29 22.26 -78.46
CA ASP A 392 6.57 22.02 -79.14
C ASP A 392 6.44 20.84 -80.12
N SER A 393 5.70 19.78 -79.78
CA SER A 393 5.38 18.69 -80.71
C SER A 393 4.49 19.15 -81.87
N ARG A 394 3.55 20.07 -81.62
CA ARG A 394 2.70 20.68 -82.66
C ARG A 394 3.51 21.62 -83.56
N ILE A 395 4.40 22.43 -83.00
CA ILE A 395 5.29 23.35 -83.73
C ILE A 395 6.33 22.55 -84.52
N ALA A 396 6.92 21.50 -83.94
CA ALA A 396 7.81 20.58 -84.64
C ALA A 396 7.08 19.83 -85.77
N SER A 397 5.83 19.42 -85.56
CA SER A 397 4.96 18.84 -86.60
C SER A 397 4.63 19.86 -87.70
N VAL A 398 4.43 21.13 -87.37
CA VAL A 398 4.25 22.22 -88.36
C VAL A 398 5.55 22.59 -89.06
N MET A 399 6.71 22.47 -88.41
CA MET A 399 8.02 22.65 -89.06
C MET A 399 8.36 21.47 -89.98
N GLN A 400 8.05 20.24 -89.56
CA GLN A 400 8.12 19.07 -90.43
C GLN A 400 7.10 19.16 -91.57
N SER A 401 5.90 19.69 -91.34
CA SER A 401 4.95 19.91 -92.44
C SER A 401 5.43 21.01 -93.39
N MET A 402 6.06 22.08 -92.92
CA MET A 402 6.73 23.05 -93.81
C MET A 402 7.92 22.43 -94.58
N GLN A 403 8.61 21.44 -94.02
CA GLN A 403 9.63 20.66 -94.74
C GLN A 403 9.00 19.70 -95.77
N THR A 404 7.88 19.04 -95.48
CA THR A 404 7.17 18.16 -96.45
C THR A 404 6.31 18.93 -97.45
N MET A 405 5.97 20.20 -97.20
CA MET A 405 5.23 21.08 -98.14
C MET A 405 6.05 21.52 -99.36
N SER A 406 7.27 21.01 -99.52
CA SER A 406 7.94 20.92 -100.84
C SER A 406 7.34 19.83 -101.75
N PHE A 407 6.49 18.93 -101.22
CA PHE A 407 5.90 17.78 -101.92
C PHE A 407 4.40 17.58 -101.59
N MET A 408 3.57 18.45 -102.19
CA MET A 408 2.20 18.21 -102.71
C MET A 408 1.21 17.36 -101.85
N SER A 409 0.13 17.92 -101.30
CA SER A 409 -1.11 18.39 -101.98
C SER A 409 -2.09 17.27 -102.41
N GLY A 410 -3.31 17.28 -101.85
CA GLY A 410 -4.45 16.38 -102.15
C GLY A 410 -5.28 16.04 -100.90
N SER A 411 -6.40 16.75 -100.63
CA SER A 411 -7.78 16.40 -101.06
C SER A 411 -8.35 15.16 -100.35
N MET A 412 -9.14 15.21 -99.27
CA MET A 412 -10.55 15.68 -99.10
C MET A 412 -11.56 14.93 -100.01
N SER A 413 -12.73 14.41 -99.58
CA SER A 413 -13.38 14.25 -98.24
C SER A 413 -14.30 12.97 -98.26
N VAL A 414 -15.52 12.72 -97.75
CA VAL A 414 -16.64 13.44 -97.04
C VAL A 414 -17.63 12.40 -96.41
N HIS A 415 -18.32 12.73 -95.29
CA HIS A 415 -19.66 12.22 -94.83
C HIS A 415 -19.85 10.70 -94.47
N SER A 416 -20.83 10.21 -93.67
CA SER A 416 -21.90 10.80 -92.80
C SER A 416 -22.47 9.84 -91.71
N ALA A 417 -22.80 10.40 -90.54
CA ALA A 417 -24.00 10.22 -89.66
C ALA A 417 -24.56 8.85 -89.16
N GLY A 418 -25.00 8.83 -87.88
CA GLY A 418 -25.85 7.81 -87.21
C GLY A 418 -25.23 7.29 -85.89
N ALA A 419 -25.59 7.72 -84.67
CA ALA A 419 -26.83 7.50 -83.87
C ALA A 419 -26.92 6.11 -83.19
N ALA A 420 -27.35 5.93 -81.92
CA ALA A 420 -27.53 6.85 -80.78
C ALA A 420 -27.77 6.08 -79.44
N GLY A 421 -27.29 6.61 -78.30
CA GLY A 421 -27.70 6.24 -76.92
C GLY A 421 -27.24 4.86 -76.38
N VAL A 422 -27.45 4.48 -75.10
CA VAL A 422 -27.95 5.20 -73.90
C VAL A 422 -27.36 4.55 -72.62
N ALA A 423 -27.13 5.32 -71.54
CA ALA A 423 -27.04 4.96 -70.09
C ALA A 423 -26.26 3.70 -69.59
N GLY A 424 -25.61 3.68 -68.41
CA GLY A 424 -25.33 4.74 -67.42
C GLY A 424 -25.15 4.22 -65.97
N VAL A 425 -24.63 5.09 -65.08
CA VAL A 425 -24.78 5.10 -63.60
C VAL A 425 -23.90 4.16 -62.72
N ALA A 426 -23.35 4.77 -61.65
CA ALA A 426 -22.76 4.23 -60.39
C ALA A 426 -21.39 3.48 -60.46
N ASP A 427 -20.39 3.61 -59.56
CA ASP A 427 -20.33 3.97 -58.11
C ASP A 427 -20.79 2.78 -57.20
N ARG A 428 -20.14 2.35 -56.10
CA ARG A 428 -18.85 2.67 -55.44
C ARG A 428 -18.50 1.59 -54.38
N VAL A 429 -17.34 1.76 -53.72
CA VAL A 429 -17.06 1.40 -52.29
C VAL A 429 -17.22 -0.07 -51.81
N ALA A 430 -16.05 -0.71 -51.65
CA ALA A 430 -15.50 -1.34 -50.44
C ALA A 430 -16.32 -2.26 -49.48
N GLY A 431 -15.57 -3.10 -48.75
CA GLY A 431 -15.73 -3.18 -47.29
C GLY A 431 -16.22 -4.50 -46.71
N GLY A 432 -15.31 -5.46 -46.50
CA GLY A 432 -15.53 -6.59 -45.59
C GLY A 432 -14.59 -6.52 -44.37
N PRO A 433 -15.00 -7.02 -43.19
CA PRO A 433 -14.08 -7.45 -42.14
C PRO A 433 -14.29 -8.93 -41.74
N GLY A 434 -13.19 -9.65 -41.46
CA GLY A 434 -13.17 -11.11 -41.21
C GLY A 434 -12.46 -11.53 -39.90
N VAL A 435 -12.83 -12.69 -39.34
CA VAL A 435 -12.40 -13.28 -38.02
C VAL A 435 -13.10 -14.65 -37.79
N GLY A 436 -12.73 -15.57 -36.89
CA GLY A 436 -11.58 -15.60 -35.95
C GLY A 436 -11.94 -15.92 -34.48
N LEU A 437 -12.47 -17.11 -34.14
CA LEU A 437 -12.75 -17.59 -32.75
C LEU A 437 -13.04 -19.12 -32.81
N VAL A 438 -12.62 -20.05 -31.93
CA VAL A 438 -11.58 -20.19 -30.87
C VAL A 438 -11.34 -21.71 -30.65
N ASN A 439 -10.18 -22.15 -30.16
CA ASN A 439 -9.99 -23.53 -29.65
C ASN A 439 -10.03 -23.56 -28.12
N GLY A 440 -10.57 -24.65 -27.56
CA GLY A 440 -10.45 -25.01 -26.14
C GLY A 440 -10.13 -26.50 -26.00
N ILE A 441 -9.39 -26.86 -24.95
CA ILE A 441 -9.06 -28.23 -24.56
C ILE A 441 -9.34 -28.34 -23.06
N THR A 442 -9.85 -29.49 -22.61
CA THR A 442 -10.30 -29.73 -21.24
C THR A 442 -9.68 -30.98 -20.63
N GLY A 443 -9.57 -30.98 -19.30
CA GLY A 443 -8.99 -32.06 -18.48
C GLY A 443 -8.18 -31.46 -17.33
N GLY A 444 -8.28 -31.96 -16.10
CA GLY A 444 -9.21 -32.95 -15.54
C GLY A 444 -9.17 -32.88 -14.02
N VAL A 445 -10.24 -33.28 -13.33
CA VAL A 445 -10.34 -33.20 -11.87
C VAL A 445 -10.37 -34.61 -11.27
N GLY A 446 -9.45 -34.87 -10.35
CA GLY A 446 -9.47 -36.03 -9.46
C GLY A 446 -9.19 -35.55 -8.03
N ALA A 447 -10.03 -35.97 -7.09
CA ALA A 447 -9.86 -35.67 -5.67
C ALA A 447 -10.15 -36.93 -4.87
N THR A 448 -9.18 -37.39 -4.09
CA THR A 448 -9.33 -38.51 -3.15
C THR A 448 -9.59 -37.96 -1.74
N VAL A 449 -10.42 -38.68 -0.99
CA VAL A 449 -10.75 -38.37 0.41
C VAL A 449 -9.73 -39.07 1.31
N ASP A 450 -9.23 -38.42 2.37
CA ASP A 450 -9.30 -38.98 3.74
C ASP A 450 -8.78 -38.08 4.87
N TYR A 451 -9.24 -38.45 6.07
CA TYR A 451 -9.05 -37.86 7.39
C TYR A 451 -7.59 -37.57 7.78
N THR A 452 -7.36 -36.47 8.53
CA THR A 452 -6.89 -36.50 9.95
C THR A 452 -6.60 -35.08 10.49
N GLN A 453 -7.51 -34.50 11.29
CA GLN A 453 -7.22 -33.22 11.98
C GLN A 453 -7.82 -33.11 13.41
N GLU A 454 -8.04 -34.22 14.11
CA GLU A 454 -8.47 -34.21 15.53
C GLU A 454 -7.36 -34.64 16.51
N GLN A 455 -6.40 -35.47 16.08
CA GLN A 455 -5.33 -36.00 16.97
C GLN A 455 -4.24 -34.98 17.36
N ALA A 456 -4.22 -33.79 16.76
CA ALA A 456 -3.20 -32.78 17.03
C ALA A 456 -3.41 -32.02 18.36
N VAL A 457 -4.63 -32.02 18.90
CA VAL A 457 -4.96 -31.25 20.14
C VAL A 457 -4.70 -32.10 21.39
N GLU A 458 -5.17 -33.36 21.39
CA GLU A 458 -5.18 -34.26 22.56
C GLU A 458 -3.77 -34.56 23.13
N MET A 459 -2.74 -34.53 22.29
CA MET A 459 -1.35 -34.78 22.70
C MET A 459 -0.73 -33.66 23.55
N THR A 460 -1.39 -32.50 23.66
CA THR A 460 -0.89 -31.36 24.47
C THR A 460 -1.29 -31.49 25.94
N GLU A 461 -2.47 -32.06 26.22
CA GLU A 461 -3.05 -32.08 27.58
C GLU A 461 -2.45 -33.18 28.47
N ARG A 462 -1.88 -34.23 27.88
CA ARG A 462 -1.31 -35.38 28.64
C ARG A 462 0.05 -35.09 29.30
N LYS A 463 0.57 -33.86 29.25
CA LYS A 463 1.85 -33.45 29.89
C LYS A 463 1.71 -32.61 31.17
N THR A 464 0.50 -32.23 31.57
CA THR A 464 0.26 -31.40 32.78
C THR A 464 -0.20 -32.20 34.01
N VAL A 465 -0.38 -33.52 33.89
CA VAL A 465 -0.98 -34.40 34.93
C VAL A 465 0.07 -35.30 35.61
N LEU A 466 1.37 -34.95 35.55
CA LEU A 466 2.46 -35.74 36.14
C LEU A 466 3.44 -34.94 37.02
N ILE A 467 3.05 -33.74 37.45
CA ILE A 467 3.71 -32.99 38.53
C ILE A 467 2.65 -32.41 39.47
N ARG A 468 2.22 -33.20 40.45
CA ARG A 468 1.58 -32.72 41.68
C ARG A 468 1.72 -33.75 42.80
#